data_AF-A0ABC8W124-F1
#
_entry.id   AF-A0ABC8W124-F1
#
_cell.length_a   1.000
_cell.length_b   1.000
_cell.length_c   1.000
_cell.angle_alpha   90.00
_cell.angle_beta   90.00
_cell.angle_gamma   90.00
#
_symmetry.space_group_name_H-M   'P 1'
#
loop_
_entity.id
_entity.type
_entity.pdbx_description
1 polymer ?
#
loop_
_entity_poly.entity_id
_entity_poly.type
_entity_poly.pdbx_seq_one_letter_code
_entity_poly.pdbx_strand_id
1 'polypeptide(L)'
;MAGSMETGVTVLLALMVGMFGVTSAVLGFIAESKRVTPRDIHVSGNECVYPASPAHTLGVCAMLLLMAAQIIASVAGGCCGCCRPGGGASKSKRRVVGVVASVLSWIVTAIAGWYYGQGVYWNTAGTRRASLSGAYEECFYLKGGVFVRAAVLSIIATSLAIMSCFLLRAPAATPEPAEDDAEPKPDGVAVGLPQWPAQGNGHAPYQQQVQIT
;
A
#
# COMPACT_ATOMS: atom_id res chain seq x y z
N MET A 1 15.21 9.30 21.66
CA MET A 1 14.70 7.91 21.77
C MET A 1 13.45 7.67 20.92
N ALA A 2 12.45 8.57 20.89
CA ALA A 2 11.22 8.40 20.09
C ALA A 2 11.44 8.17 18.58
N GLY A 3 12.33 8.94 17.92
CA GLY A 3 12.59 8.78 16.48
C GLY A 3 13.29 7.47 16.06
N SER A 4 14.03 6.83 16.99
CA SER A 4 14.66 5.52 16.73
C SER A 4 13.62 4.40 16.70
N MET A 5 12.62 4.47 17.58
CA MET A 5 11.53 3.50 17.63
C MET A 5 10.62 3.58 16.39
N GLU A 6 10.30 4.78 15.90
CA GLU A 6 9.49 4.97 14.69
C GLU A 6 10.15 4.40 13.43
N THR A 7 11.48 4.53 13.34
CA THR A 7 12.27 3.99 12.23
C THR A 7 12.30 2.46 12.27
N GLY A 8 12.53 1.87 13.46
CA GLY A 8 12.50 0.41 13.65
C GLY A 8 11.17 -0.22 13.26
N VAL A 9 10.04 0.41 13.64
CA VAL A 9 8.70 -0.06 13.25
C VAL A 9 8.49 0.03 11.73
N THR A 10 8.99 1.07 11.08
CA THR A 10 8.89 1.22 9.61
C THR A 10 9.64 0.09 8.89
N VAL A 11 10.86 -0.23 9.34
CA VAL A 11 11.66 -1.31 8.77
C VAL A 11 10.98 -2.67 8.99
N LEU A 12 10.46 -2.93 10.19
CA LEU A 12 9.73 -4.17 10.48
C LEU A 12 8.51 -4.34 9.56
N LEU A 13 7.73 -3.29 9.36
CA LEU A 13 6.56 -3.32 8.46
C LEU A 13 6.99 -3.57 7.00
N ALA A 14 8.05 -2.92 6.53
CA ALA A 14 8.59 -3.14 5.20
C ALA A 14 9.08 -4.59 5.01
N LEU A 15 9.72 -5.18 6.03
CA LEU A 15 10.15 -6.58 6.01
C LEU A 15 8.95 -7.53 5.93
N MET A 16 7.92 -7.33 6.75
CA MET A 16 6.71 -8.16 6.72
C MET A 16 6.00 -8.09 5.37
N VAL A 17 5.80 -6.87 4.85
CA VAL A 17 5.18 -6.63 3.53
C VAL A 17 6.02 -7.25 2.42
N GLY A 18 7.35 -7.07 2.46
CA GLY A 18 8.28 -7.64 1.50
C GLY A 18 8.25 -9.16 1.49
N MET A 19 8.29 -9.80 2.67
CA MET A 19 8.22 -11.26 2.79
C MET A 19 6.92 -11.80 2.21
N PHE A 20 5.77 -11.23 2.56
CA PHE A 20 4.48 -11.66 2.02
C PHE A 20 4.38 -11.45 0.50
N GLY A 21 4.86 -10.32 -0.01
CA GLY A 21 4.89 -10.03 -1.45
C GLY A 21 5.79 -10.99 -2.23
N VAL A 22 6.99 -11.28 -1.71
CA VAL A 22 7.93 -12.24 -2.33
C VAL A 22 7.35 -13.65 -2.28
N THR A 23 6.83 -14.10 -1.14
CA THR A 23 6.20 -15.42 -1.03
C THR A 23 5.00 -15.53 -1.98
N SER A 24 4.17 -14.49 -2.09
CA SER A 24 3.07 -14.44 -3.07
C SER A 24 3.58 -14.66 -4.49
N ALA A 25 4.59 -13.90 -4.93
CA ALA A 25 5.15 -14.02 -6.26
C ALA A 25 5.76 -15.40 -6.53
N VAL A 26 6.50 -15.96 -5.57
CA VAL A 26 7.08 -17.31 -5.67
C VAL A 26 5.98 -18.35 -5.83
N LEU A 27 4.92 -18.29 -5.01
CA LEU A 27 3.78 -19.19 -5.14
C LEU A 27 3.08 -19.03 -6.49
N GLY A 28 2.97 -17.82 -7.03
CA GLY A 28 2.48 -17.57 -8.38
C GLY A 28 3.32 -18.24 -9.47
N PHE A 29 4.65 -18.12 -9.42
CA PHE A 29 5.53 -18.82 -10.37
C PHE A 29 5.41 -20.35 -10.26
N ILE A 30 5.33 -20.88 -9.04
CA ILE A 30 5.12 -22.32 -8.83
C ILE A 30 3.74 -22.73 -9.35
N ALA A 31 2.68 -21.95 -9.10
CA ALA A 31 1.34 -22.20 -9.59
C ALA A 31 1.31 -22.26 -11.13
N GLU A 32 2.04 -21.39 -11.82
CA GLU A 32 2.16 -21.45 -13.28
C GLU A 32 2.70 -22.80 -13.77
N SER A 33 3.73 -23.34 -13.09
CA SER A 33 4.34 -24.62 -13.44
C SER A 33 3.45 -25.83 -13.14
N LYS A 34 2.48 -25.66 -12.24
CA LYS A 34 1.56 -26.71 -11.76
C LYS A 34 0.14 -26.55 -12.31
N ARG A 35 -0.07 -25.63 -13.26
CA ARG A 35 -1.38 -25.36 -13.85
C ARG A 35 -1.89 -26.55 -14.65
N VAL A 36 -3.20 -26.68 -14.75
CA VAL A 36 -3.87 -27.60 -15.67
C VAL A 36 -3.51 -27.21 -17.10
N THR A 37 -2.98 -28.18 -17.84
CA THR A 37 -2.67 -28.03 -19.27
C THR A 37 -3.70 -28.80 -20.10
N PRO A 38 -3.78 -28.55 -21.42
CA PRO A 38 -4.71 -29.29 -22.29
C PRO A 38 -4.53 -30.82 -22.24
N ARG A 39 -3.32 -31.29 -21.90
CA ARG A 39 -3.00 -32.72 -21.78
C ARG A 39 -3.60 -33.37 -20.54
N ASP A 40 -3.93 -32.57 -19.54
CA ASP A 40 -4.47 -33.04 -18.26
C ASP A 40 -6.01 -33.11 -18.28
N ILE A 41 -6.66 -32.52 -19.30
CA ILE A 41 -8.10 -32.47 -19.43
C ILE A 41 -8.59 -33.74 -20.13
N HIS A 42 -9.55 -34.44 -19.53
CA HIS A 42 -10.15 -35.63 -20.10
C HIS A 42 -11.53 -35.30 -20.69
N VAL A 43 -11.81 -35.79 -21.91
CA VAL A 43 -13.09 -35.61 -22.59
C VAL A 43 -13.92 -36.88 -22.46
N SER A 44 -15.12 -36.77 -21.91
CA SER A 44 -16.08 -37.87 -21.78
C SER A 44 -17.42 -37.46 -22.38
N GLY A 45 -17.68 -37.90 -23.62
CA GLY A 45 -18.83 -37.40 -24.39
C GLY A 45 -18.75 -35.88 -24.55
N ASN A 46 -19.81 -35.17 -24.16
CA ASN A 46 -19.91 -33.70 -24.22
C ASN A 46 -19.48 -33.00 -22.92
N GLU A 47 -18.66 -33.68 -22.11
CA GLU A 47 -18.16 -33.17 -20.84
C GLU A 47 -16.63 -33.16 -20.80
N CYS A 48 -16.08 -32.09 -20.23
CA CYS A 48 -14.67 -31.87 -19.97
C CYS A 48 -14.40 -32.03 -18.47
N VAL A 49 -13.59 -33.02 -18.11
CA VAL A 49 -13.22 -33.32 -16.74
C VAL A 49 -11.86 -32.68 -16.44
N TYR A 50 -11.86 -31.74 -15.49
CA TYR A 50 -10.67 -31.03 -15.03
C TYR A 50 -10.17 -31.67 -13.73
N PRO A 51 -8.92 -32.17 -13.69
CA PRO A 51 -8.35 -32.76 -12.49
C PRO A 51 -8.06 -31.71 -11.42
N ALA A 52 -7.92 -32.14 -10.17
CA ALA A 52 -7.43 -31.29 -9.11
C ALA A 52 -5.97 -30.90 -9.37
N SER A 53 -5.67 -29.60 -9.29
CA SER A 53 -4.32 -29.08 -9.51
C SER A 53 -3.80 -28.37 -8.26
N PRO A 54 -2.50 -28.52 -7.94
CA PRO A 54 -1.86 -27.73 -6.87
C PRO A 54 -1.90 -26.23 -7.17
N ALA A 55 -1.97 -25.83 -8.44
CA ALA A 55 -2.04 -24.43 -8.86
C ALA A 55 -3.23 -23.67 -8.26
N HIS A 56 -4.37 -24.35 -8.04
CA HIS A 56 -5.52 -23.75 -7.37
C HIS A 56 -5.15 -23.25 -5.97
N THR A 57 -4.67 -24.14 -5.10
CA THR A 57 -4.34 -23.79 -3.71
C THR A 57 -3.17 -22.82 -3.64
N LEU A 58 -2.14 -23.00 -4.46
CA LEU A 58 -1.00 -22.08 -4.54
C LEU A 58 -1.45 -20.67 -4.96
N GLY A 59 -2.35 -20.56 -5.95
CA GLY A 59 -2.93 -19.30 -6.40
C GLY A 59 -3.76 -18.60 -5.32
N VAL A 60 -4.59 -19.34 -4.57
CA VAL A 60 -5.35 -18.81 -3.43
C VAL A 60 -4.41 -18.27 -2.36
N CYS A 61 -3.40 -19.06 -1.96
CA CYS A 61 -2.40 -18.61 -0.98
C CYS A 61 -1.64 -17.37 -1.46
N ALA A 62 -1.23 -17.33 -2.72
CA ALA A 62 -0.56 -16.17 -3.31
C ALA A 62 -1.43 -14.91 -3.25
N MET A 63 -2.71 -15.02 -3.61
CA MET A 63 -3.67 -13.92 -3.56
C MET A 63 -3.87 -13.40 -2.13
N LEU A 64 -4.04 -14.30 -1.15
CA LEU A 64 -4.22 -13.92 0.25
C LEU A 64 -2.99 -13.22 0.84
N LEU A 65 -1.78 -13.73 0.54
CA LEU A 65 -0.53 -13.11 1.00
C LEU A 65 -0.34 -11.71 0.41
N LEU A 66 -0.64 -11.53 -0.88
CA LEU A 66 -0.56 -10.21 -1.50
C LEU A 66 -1.56 -9.22 -0.87
N MET A 67 -2.80 -9.66 -0.65
CA MET A 67 -3.81 -8.84 0.02
C MET A 67 -3.40 -8.47 1.45
N ALA A 68 -2.85 -9.42 2.21
CA ALA A 68 -2.33 -9.17 3.55
C ALA A 68 -1.18 -8.14 3.53
N ALA A 69 -0.24 -8.26 2.59
CA ALA A 69 0.84 -7.30 2.40
C ALA A 69 0.29 -5.88 2.15
N GLN A 70 -0.73 -5.76 1.29
CA GLN A 70 -1.34 -4.48 0.96
C GLN A 70 -2.12 -3.85 2.13
N ILE A 71 -2.82 -4.66 2.92
CA ILE A 71 -3.53 -4.21 4.13
C ILE A 71 -2.52 -3.69 5.16
N ILE A 72 -1.44 -4.43 5.42
CA ILE A 72 -0.39 -4.03 6.38
C ILE A 72 0.25 -2.70 5.96
N ALA A 73 0.59 -2.56 4.68
CA ALA A 73 1.16 -1.31 4.14
C ALA A 73 0.19 -0.12 4.27
N SER A 74 -1.12 -0.35 4.11
CA SER A 74 -2.14 0.69 4.19
C SER A 74 -2.39 1.17 5.63
N VAL A 75 -2.42 0.25 6.60
CA VAL A 75 -2.50 0.60 8.02
C VAL A 75 -1.26 1.39 8.45
N ALA A 76 -0.09 1.05 7.90
CA ALA A 76 1.15 1.75 8.18
C ALA A 76 1.20 3.20 7.66
N GLY A 77 0.55 3.47 6.52
CA GLY A 77 0.50 4.79 5.87
C GLY A 77 -0.51 5.78 6.47
N GLY A 78 -1.39 5.31 7.36
CA GLY A 78 -2.49 6.08 7.92
C GLY A 78 -3.71 6.09 6.99
N CYS A 79 -4.86 5.67 7.52
CA CYS A 79 -6.14 5.66 6.82
C CYS A 79 -6.49 7.08 6.35
N CYS A 80 -6.28 7.34 5.05
CA CYS A 80 -6.40 8.65 4.41
C CYS A 80 -5.41 9.67 5.01
N GLY A 81 -4.67 10.39 4.17
CA GLY A 81 -3.74 11.45 4.60
C GLY A 81 -4.38 12.65 5.33
N CYS A 82 -5.54 12.51 5.96
CA CYS A 82 -6.30 13.53 6.65
C CYS A 82 -5.90 13.69 8.13
N CYS A 83 -5.38 12.64 8.79
CA CYS A 83 -5.26 12.62 10.26
C CYS A 83 -3.86 12.91 10.83
N ARG A 84 -2.90 13.43 10.02
CA ARG A 84 -1.56 13.80 10.52
C ARG A 84 -1.34 15.32 10.40
N PRO A 85 -1.19 16.06 11.53
CA PRO A 85 -0.97 17.52 11.53
C PRO A 85 0.30 17.89 10.78
N GLY A 86 0.22 18.96 9.99
CA GLY A 86 1.15 19.28 8.91
C GLY A 86 2.53 19.81 9.30
N GLY A 87 3.32 20.10 8.26
CA GLY A 87 4.40 21.08 8.33
C GLY A 87 5.20 21.13 7.02
N GLY A 88 5.28 22.30 6.38
CA GLY A 88 6.26 22.60 5.32
C GLY A 88 5.97 22.08 3.90
N ALA A 89 6.21 22.93 2.90
CA ALA A 89 6.01 22.65 1.47
C ALA A 89 6.83 21.45 0.94
N SER A 90 7.98 21.12 1.55
CA SER A 90 8.78 19.93 1.24
C SER A 90 8.12 18.63 1.74
N LYS A 91 7.46 18.67 2.92
CA LYS A 91 6.66 17.53 3.41
C LYS A 91 5.40 17.31 2.57
N SER A 92 4.91 18.34 1.87
CA SER A 92 3.80 18.23 0.91
C SER A 92 4.17 17.34 -0.29
N LYS A 93 5.26 17.62 -1.04
CA LYS A 93 5.61 16.82 -2.23
C LYS A 93 5.88 15.35 -1.89
N ARG A 94 6.69 15.09 -0.87
CA ARG A 94 7.00 13.72 -0.42
C ARG A 94 5.74 12.95 -0.03
N ARG A 95 4.82 13.61 0.70
CA ARG A 95 3.54 13.04 1.08
C ARG A 95 2.66 12.78 -0.14
N VAL A 96 2.60 13.70 -1.10
CA VAL A 96 1.86 13.52 -2.36
C VAL A 96 2.40 12.30 -3.12
N VAL A 97 3.71 12.18 -3.29
CA VAL A 97 4.32 10.99 -3.93
C VAL A 97 3.98 9.71 -3.16
N GLY A 98 4.03 9.74 -1.82
CA GLY A 98 3.65 8.60 -0.98
C GLY A 98 2.18 8.20 -1.14
N VAL A 99 1.27 9.17 -1.23
CA VAL A 99 -0.16 8.93 -1.49
C VAL A 99 -0.38 8.36 -2.89
N VAL A 100 0.25 8.94 -3.92
CA VAL A 100 0.16 8.43 -5.30
C VAL A 100 0.70 7.00 -5.39
N ALA A 101 1.86 6.72 -4.79
CA ALA A 101 2.41 5.37 -4.71
C ALA A 101 1.46 4.39 -4.00
N SER A 102 0.77 4.83 -2.94
CA SER A 102 -0.24 4.04 -2.24
C SER A 102 -1.41 3.69 -3.17
N VAL A 103 -1.98 4.67 -3.85
CA VAL A 103 -3.11 4.46 -4.78
C VAL A 103 -2.69 3.51 -5.92
N LEU A 104 -1.52 3.74 -6.50
CA LEU A 104 -0.99 2.86 -7.55
C LEU A 104 -0.77 1.43 -7.04
N SER A 105 -0.24 1.26 -5.82
CA SER A 105 -0.06 -0.09 -5.23
C SER A 105 -1.38 -0.85 -5.08
N TRP A 106 -2.47 -0.18 -4.70
CA TRP A 106 -3.81 -0.77 -4.63
C TRP A 106 -4.35 -1.15 -6.00
N ILE A 107 -4.19 -0.28 -7.01
CA ILE A 107 -4.63 -0.56 -8.38
C ILE A 107 -3.88 -1.78 -8.92
N VAL A 108 -2.56 -1.82 -8.80
CA VAL A 108 -1.73 -2.94 -9.25
C VAL A 108 -2.08 -4.22 -8.50
N THR A 109 -2.33 -4.13 -7.18
CA THR A 109 -2.79 -5.27 -6.36
C THR A 109 -4.13 -5.82 -6.85
N ALA A 110 -5.10 -4.96 -7.16
CA ALA A 110 -6.39 -5.37 -7.68
C ALA A 110 -6.26 -6.09 -9.03
N ILE A 111 -5.41 -5.58 -9.93
CA ILE A 111 -5.12 -6.22 -11.22
C ILE A 111 -4.42 -7.57 -11.00
N ALA A 112 -3.44 -7.65 -10.09
CA ALA A 112 -2.77 -8.91 -9.75
C ALA A 112 -3.76 -9.94 -9.16
N GLY A 113 -4.64 -9.50 -8.26
CA GLY A 113 -5.71 -10.31 -7.67
C GLY A 113 -6.69 -10.84 -8.72
N TRP A 114 -7.03 -10.03 -9.73
CA TRP A 114 -7.84 -10.48 -10.87
C TRP A 114 -7.14 -11.61 -11.64
N TYR A 115 -5.85 -11.47 -11.95
CA TYR A 115 -5.10 -12.54 -12.64
C TYR A 115 -4.97 -13.80 -11.77
N TYR A 116 -4.69 -13.67 -10.47
CA TYR A 116 -4.70 -14.82 -9.56
C TYR A 116 -6.08 -15.49 -9.51
N GLY A 117 -7.15 -14.71 -9.39
CA GLY A 117 -8.52 -15.22 -9.36
C GLY A 117 -8.90 -15.99 -10.62
N GLN A 118 -8.54 -15.46 -11.80
CA GLN A 118 -8.69 -16.20 -13.07
C GLN A 118 -7.89 -17.51 -13.04
N GLY A 119 -6.62 -17.45 -12.62
CA GLY A 119 -5.79 -18.63 -12.45
C GLY A 119 -6.45 -19.69 -11.57
N VAL A 120 -6.91 -19.31 -10.38
CA VAL A 120 -7.60 -20.18 -9.41
C VAL A 120 -8.87 -20.78 -10.03
N TYR A 121 -9.74 -19.96 -10.61
CA TYR A 121 -11.01 -20.40 -11.18
C TYR A 121 -10.82 -21.44 -12.30
N TRP A 122 -9.86 -21.22 -13.19
CA TRP A 122 -9.60 -22.14 -14.30
C TRP A 122 -8.78 -23.38 -13.90
N ASN A 123 -8.18 -23.38 -12.71
CA ASN A 123 -7.45 -24.52 -12.15
C ASN A 123 -8.25 -25.31 -11.10
N THR A 124 -9.52 -24.96 -10.91
CA THR A 124 -10.45 -25.65 -10.00
C THR A 124 -10.88 -26.98 -10.59
N ALA A 125 -10.82 -28.05 -9.79
CA ALA A 125 -11.29 -29.38 -10.18
C ALA A 125 -12.80 -29.36 -10.47
N GLY A 126 -13.23 -30.14 -11.46
CA GLY A 126 -14.64 -30.31 -11.73
C GLY A 126 -14.93 -30.67 -13.17
N THR A 127 -16.19 -30.97 -13.44
CA THR A 127 -16.68 -31.28 -14.79
C THR A 127 -17.40 -30.07 -15.36
N ARG A 128 -17.07 -29.68 -16.59
CA ARG A 128 -17.74 -28.59 -17.32
C ARG A 128 -18.21 -29.12 -18.66
N ARG A 129 -19.36 -28.68 -19.15
CA ARG A 129 -19.78 -29.03 -20.52
C ARG A 129 -18.75 -28.52 -21.51
N ALA A 130 -18.46 -29.32 -22.54
CA ALA A 130 -17.64 -28.86 -23.64
C ALA A 130 -18.36 -27.70 -24.34
N SER A 131 -17.59 -26.73 -24.82
CA SER A 131 -18.13 -25.64 -25.61
C SER A 131 -18.25 -26.10 -27.05
N LEU A 132 -19.42 -25.85 -27.66
CA LEU A 132 -19.52 -25.96 -29.11
C LEU A 132 -18.73 -24.81 -29.73
N SER A 133 -17.70 -25.15 -30.49
CA SER A 133 -17.03 -24.21 -31.38
C SER A 133 -17.28 -24.69 -32.81
N GLY A 134 -18.31 -24.16 -33.45
CA GLY A 134 -18.76 -24.67 -34.75
C GLY A 134 -19.29 -26.11 -34.67
N ALA A 135 -18.66 -27.04 -35.41
CA ALA A 135 -19.06 -28.45 -35.49
C ALA A 135 -18.26 -29.37 -34.55
N TYR A 136 -17.37 -28.81 -33.71
CA TYR A 136 -16.50 -29.57 -32.82
C TYR A 136 -16.71 -29.13 -31.36
N GLU A 137 -16.60 -30.09 -30.44
CA GLU A 137 -16.67 -29.87 -28.99
C GLU A 137 -15.26 -29.59 -28.46
N GLU A 138 -15.03 -28.41 -27.84
CA GLU A 138 -13.75 -28.07 -27.22
C GLU A 138 -13.85 -27.81 -25.73
N CYS A 139 -12.80 -28.22 -25.02
CA CYS A 139 -12.59 -27.86 -23.63
C CYS A 139 -11.77 -26.58 -23.52
N PHE A 140 -12.33 -25.56 -22.86
CA PHE A 140 -11.59 -24.33 -22.57
C PHE A 140 -10.45 -24.59 -21.60
N TYR A 141 -9.30 -24.00 -21.86
CA TYR A 141 -8.17 -24.03 -20.95
C TYR A 141 -7.51 -22.66 -20.85
N LEU A 142 -6.88 -22.40 -19.71
CA LEU A 142 -6.17 -21.15 -19.50
C LEU A 142 -4.83 -21.17 -20.23
N LYS A 143 -4.60 -20.19 -21.11
CA LYS A 143 -3.28 -20.00 -21.71
C LYS A 143 -2.23 -19.72 -20.62
N GLY A 144 -1.02 -20.20 -20.86
CA GLY A 144 0.10 -19.96 -19.94
C GLY A 144 0.43 -18.47 -19.79
N GLY A 145 0.96 -18.12 -18.62
CA GLY A 145 1.47 -16.80 -18.28
C GLY A 145 0.53 -15.98 -17.39
N VAL A 146 -0.65 -16.50 -17.02
CA VAL A 146 -1.59 -15.78 -16.15
C VAL A 146 -1.04 -15.65 -14.73
N PHE A 147 -0.52 -16.72 -14.14
CA PHE A 147 0.09 -16.65 -12.82
C PHE A 147 1.43 -15.91 -12.85
N VAL A 148 2.18 -15.98 -13.96
CA VAL A 148 3.40 -15.18 -14.15
C VAL A 148 3.11 -13.69 -14.15
N ARG A 149 2.08 -13.24 -14.88
CA ARG A 149 1.65 -11.83 -14.87
C ARG A 149 1.23 -11.41 -13.47
N ALA A 150 0.46 -12.24 -12.76
CA ALA A 150 0.07 -11.99 -11.38
C ALA A 150 1.29 -11.86 -10.46
N ALA A 151 2.27 -12.76 -10.57
CA ALA A 151 3.49 -12.76 -9.76
C ALA A 151 4.34 -11.50 -10.00
N VAL A 152 4.54 -11.11 -11.26
CA VAL A 152 5.27 -9.88 -11.59
C VAL A 152 4.56 -8.64 -11.05
N LEU A 153 3.23 -8.56 -11.24
CA LEU A 153 2.44 -7.46 -10.68
C LEU A 153 2.46 -7.44 -9.15
N SER A 154 2.54 -8.60 -8.49
CA SER A 154 2.67 -8.71 -7.04
C SER A 154 3.96 -8.06 -6.54
N ILE A 155 5.08 -8.27 -7.24
CA ILE A 155 6.37 -7.63 -6.92
C ILE A 155 6.27 -6.11 -7.10
N ILE A 156 5.67 -5.65 -8.19
CA ILE A 156 5.48 -4.21 -8.48
C ILE A 156 4.57 -3.56 -7.43
N ALA A 157 3.46 -4.20 -7.08
CA ALA A 157 2.55 -3.71 -6.03
C ALA A 157 3.27 -3.62 -4.69
N THR A 158 4.03 -4.66 -4.32
CA THR A 158 4.78 -4.72 -3.06
C THR A 158 5.85 -3.62 -2.99
N SER A 159 6.58 -3.37 -4.07
CA SER A 159 7.60 -2.31 -4.09
C SER A 159 6.98 -0.91 -3.95
N LEU A 160 5.86 -0.65 -4.63
CA LEU A 160 5.09 0.59 -4.48
C LEU A 160 4.53 0.77 -3.07
N ALA A 161 4.02 -0.31 -2.46
CA ALA A 161 3.50 -0.31 -1.10
C ALA A 161 4.61 -0.01 -0.07
N ILE A 162 5.78 -0.63 -0.22
CA ILE A 162 6.96 -0.36 0.62
C ILE A 162 7.43 1.09 0.44
N MET A 163 7.52 1.57 -0.82
CA MET A 163 7.89 2.96 -1.12
C MET A 163 6.93 3.94 -0.45
N SER A 164 5.62 3.70 -0.56
CA SER A 164 4.60 4.49 0.10
C SER A 164 4.77 4.50 1.62
N CYS A 165 5.03 3.34 2.24
CA CYS A 165 5.28 3.21 3.67
C CYS A 165 6.44 4.12 4.14
N PHE A 166 7.58 4.08 3.46
CA PHE A 166 8.72 4.94 3.79
C PHE A 166 8.43 6.43 3.53
N LEU A 167 7.78 6.77 2.43
CA LEU A 167 7.47 8.15 2.08
C LEU A 167 6.49 8.80 3.05
N LEU A 168 5.51 8.04 3.55
CA LEU A 168 4.50 8.51 4.48
C LEU A 168 4.97 8.49 5.95
N ARG A 169 5.96 7.65 6.29
CA ARG A 169 6.37 7.42 7.69
C ARG A 169 7.70 8.02 8.11
N ALA A 170 8.68 8.20 7.23
CA ALA A 170 9.97 8.70 7.72
C ALA A 170 9.92 10.19 8.11
N PRO A 171 10.64 10.59 9.16
CA PRO A 171 10.73 11.98 9.59
C PRO A 171 11.26 12.85 8.46
N ALA A 172 10.89 14.14 8.45
CA ALA A 172 11.53 15.10 7.57
C ALA A 172 13.03 15.06 7.84
N ALA A 173 13.85 14.94 6.80
CA ALA A 173 15.25 15.28 6.93
C ALA A 173 15.30 16.70 7.50
N THR A 174 15.97 16.87 8.62
CA THR A 174 16.46 18.18 9.04
C THR A 174 17.19 18.75 7.82
N PRO A 175 16.89 19.96 7.35
CA PRO A 175 17.75 20.59 6.37
C PRO A 175 19.16 20.55 6.93
N GLU A 176 20.10 19.96 6.19
CA GLU A 176 21.52 20.19 6.44
C GLU A 176 21.70 21.72 6.51
N PRO A 177 22.42 22.25 7.51
CA PRO A 177 22.76 23.66 7.48
C PRO A 177 23.51 23.89 6.18
N ALA A 178 23.01 24.79 5.35
CA ALA A 178 23.78 25.30 4.23
C ALA A 178 25.11 25.77 4.83
N GLU A 179 26.23 25.23 4.33
CA GLU A 179 27.55 25.78 4.56
C GLU A 179 27.52 27.21 4.02
N ASP A 180 27.36 28.16 4.92
CA ASP A 180 27.33 29.59 4.65
C ASP A 180 28.78 30.08 4.62
N ASP A 181 29.44 29.88 3.48
CA ASP A 181 30.73 30.53 3.19
C ASP A 181 30.50 32.01 2.91
N ALA A 182 30.33 32.82 3.97
CA ALA A 182 30.71 34.24 3.99
C ALA A 182 30.48 34.91 5.36
N GLU A 183 31.56 35.22 6.07
CA GLU A 183 31.64 36.40 6.94
C GLU A 183 32.95 37.16 6.53
N PRO A 184 33.11 38.50 6.70
CA PRO A 184 32.37 39.38 7.59
C PRO A 184 32.06 40.82 7.13
N LYS A 185 31.04 41.46 7.76
CA LYS A 185 31.18 42.85 8.24
C LYS A 185 30.10 43.24 9.27
N PRO A 186 30.44 43.93 10.38
CA PRO A 186 29.50 44.32 11.42
C PRO A 186 29.02 45.75 11.21
N ASP A 187 27.71 45.99 11.22
CA ASP A 187 27.13 47.33 11.40
C ASP A 187 25.84 47.19 12.23
N GLY A 188 25.76 47.96 13.31
CA GLY A 188 24.79 47.76 14.38
C GLY A 188 23.40 48.37 14.19
N VAL A 189 22.62 48.20 15.26
CA VAL A 189 21.36 48.88 15.66
C VAL A 189 20.03 48.11 15.39
N ALA A 190 19.59 47.47 16.48
CA ALA A 190 18.26 47.36 17.13
C ALA A 190 16.91 47.29 16.37
N VAL A 191 16.01 46.45 16.95
CA VAL A 191 14.53 46.55 17.18
C VAL A 191 13.90 45.15 16.91
N GLY A 192 13.08 44.50 17.74
CA GLY A 192 12.54 44.68 19.09
C GLY A 192 11.73 43.40 19.44
N LEU A 193 11.80 42.92 20.69
CA LEU A 193 11.02 41.76 21.18
C LEU A 193 9.59 42.19 21.56
N PRO A 194 8.54 41.39 21.30
CA PRO A 194 7.23 41.64 21.89
C PRO A 194 7.17 41.15 23.34
N GLN A 195 6.92 42.07 24.27
CA GLN A 195 6.74 41.80 25.69
C GLN A 195 5.24 41.80 26.02
N TRP A 196 4.73 40.67 26.54
CA TRP A 196 3.34 40.49 26.95
C TRP A 196 3.13 41.01 28.39
N PRO A 197 2.15 41.87 28.69
CA PRO A 197 1.86 42.23 30.07
C PRO A 197 0.85 41.26 30.70
N ALA A 198 1.23 40.69 31.83
CA ALA A 198 0.30 40.20 32.85
C ALA A 198 -0.08 41.37 33.76
N GLN A 199 -1.38 41.56 34.03
CA GLN A 199 -1.85 42.48 35.08
C GLN A 199 -2.95 41.79 35.89
N GLY A 200 -2.69 41.74 37.20
CA GLY A 200 -3.49 41.07 38.21
C GLY A 200 -4.51 41.97 38.90
N ASN A 201 -5.23 41.30 39.79
CA ASN A 201 -6.37 41.72 40.61
C ASN A 201 -6.22 43.02 41.42
N GLY A 202 -7.36 43.72 41.58
CA GLY A 202 -7.62 44.66 42.68
C GLY A 202 -9.12 44.93 42.83
N HIS A 203 -9.72 44.46 43.92
CA HIS A 203 -11.12 44.72 44.33
C HIS A 203 -11.23 46.06 45.07
N ALA A 204 -12.33 46.81 44.87
CA ALA A 204 -12.99 47.63 45.90
C ALA A 204 -14.44 48.01 45.49
N PRO A 205 -15.37 48.28 46.43
CA PRO A 205 -16.83 48.11 46.25
C PRO A 205 -17.71 49.38 46.37
N TYR A 206 -19.02 49.21 46.10
CA TYR A 206 -20.22 50.04 46.45
C TYR A 206 -20.44 51.37 45.68
N GLN A 207 -21.65 51.91 45.40
CA GLN A 207 -23.07 51.71 45.77
C GLN A 207 -23.97 52.37 44.67
N GLN A 208 -25.21 51.87 44.49
CA GLN A 208 -26.53 52.52 44.19
C GLN A 208 -26.65 53.77 43.27
N GLN A 209 -27.71 54.02 42.47
CA GLN A 209 -29.16 53.76 42.61
C GLN A 209 -29.93 54.11 41.29
N VAL A 210 -31.03 53.38 41.03
CA VAL A 210 -32.38 53.85 40.59
C VAL A 210 -32.69 54.28 39.13
N GLN A 211 -33.53 53.44 38.50
CA GLN A 211 -34.72 53.64 37.62
C GLN A 211 -34.61 54.55 36.36
N ILE A 212 -35.45 54.53 35.31
CA ILE A 212 -36.83 54.07 34.97
C ILE A 212 -36.74 53.81 33.43
N THR A 213 -37.25 52.74 32.81
CA THR A 213 -38.63 52.49 32.33
C THR A 213 -38.64 51.14 31.64
#